data_AF-A0A6L6PCM3-F1
#
_entry.id   AF-A0A6L6PCM3-F1
#
_cell.length_a   1.000
_cell.length_b   1.000
_cell.length_c   1.000
_cell.angle_alpha   90.00
_cell.angle_beta   90.00
_cell.angle_gamma   90.00
#
_symmetry.space_group_name_H-M   'P 1'
#
loop_
_entity.id
_entity.type
_entity.pdbx_description
1 polymer ?
#
loop_
_entity_poly.entity_id
_entity_poly.type
_entity_poly.pdbx_seq_one_letter_code
_entity_poly.pdbx_strand_id
1 'polypeptide(L)'
;MKTATYYTQHLDEAKAVASRCKLLDEQKQRTLNTGEYQEWQISNEGVNCQTALSVSEAASLREFVLKQSKPQAPAAAPKAAPPSSSVPTPQEREQKIISAQTLAPV
;
A
#
# COMPACT_ATOMS: atom_id res chain seq x y z
N MET A 1 -10.95 4.87 20.49
CA MET A 1 -9.76 4.80 19.62
C MET A 1 -10.23 4.44 18.22
N LYS A 2 -9.78 5.15 17.18
CA LYS A 2 -10.13 4.85 15.78
C LYS A 2 -9.10 3.88 15.21
N THR A 3 -9.56 2.92 14.42
CA THR A 3 -8.71 1.87 13.84
C THR A 3 -8.09 2.31 12.53
N ALA A 4 -7.06 1.58 12.07
CA ALA A 4 -6.48 1.80 10.76
C ALA A 4 -7.54 1.70 9.64
N THR A 5 -8.42 0.69 9.71
CA THR A 5 -9.52 0.48 8.76
C THR A 5 -10.51 1.65 8.73
N TYR A 6 -10.73 2.32 9.86
CA TYR A 6 -11.55 3.52 9.88
C TYR A 6 -10.86 4.65 9.11
N TYR A 7 -9.61 4.97 9.45
CA TYR A 7 -8.90 6.07 8.80
C TYR A 7 -8.65 5.85 7.30
N THR A 8 -8.51 4.60 6.85
CA THR A 8 -8.38 4.31 5.41
C THR A 8 -9.66 4.62 4.63
N GLN A 9 -10.83 4.51 5.28
CA GLN A 9 -12.12 4.90 4.70
C GLN A 9 -12.38 6.41 4.83
N HIS A 10 -11.72 7.08 5.78
CA HIS A 10 -11.90 8.50 6.11
C HIS A 10 -10.58 9.26 6.01
N LEU A 11 -10.00 9.31 4.80
CA LEU A 11 -8.65 9.85 4.58
C LEU A 11 -8.51 11.34 4.92
N ASP A 12 -9.51 12.16 4.65
CA ASP A 12 -9.45 13.60 5.00
C ASP A 12 -9.41 13.81 6.52
N GLU A 13 -10.17 12.99 7.24
CA GLU A 13 -10.14 13.00 8.69
C GLU A 13 -8.80 12.48 9.22
N ALA A 14 -8.27 11.41 8.62
CA ALA A 14 -6.95 10.87 8.95
C ALA A 14 -5.87 11.96 8.81
N LYS A 15 -5.88 12.72 7.71
CA LYS A 15 -4.94 13.82 7.46
C LYS A 15 -5.07 14.95 8.49
N ALA A 16 -6.31 15.33 8.83
CA ALA A 16 -6.57 16.36 9.83
C ALA A 16 -6.10 15.92 11.23
N VAL A 17 -6.36 14.68 11.62
CA VAL A 17 -5.90 14.10 12.88
C VAL A 17 -4.36 14.00 12.87
N ALA A 18 -3.77 13.48 11.80
CA ALA A 18 -2.32 13.36 11.63
C ALA A 18 -1.61 14.71 11.82
N SER A 19 -2.15 15.78 11.23
CA SER A 19 -1.59 17.14 11.36
C SER A 19 -1.59 17.63 12.82
N ARG A 20 -2.69 17.40 13.55
CA ARG A 20 -2.75 17.71 15.00
C ARG A 20 -1.82 16.84 15.82
N CYS A 21 -1.72 15.56 15.46
CA CYS A 21 -0.89 14.60 16.17
C CYS A 21 0.60 14.89 16.03
N LYS A 22 1.08 15.48 14.92
CA LYS A 22 2.48 15.94 14.83
C LYS A 22 2.81 16.96 15.91
N LEU A 23 1.96 17.99 16.05
CA LEU A 23 2.16 19.02 17.06
C LEU A 23 2.04 18.47 18.48
N LEU A 24 1.09 17.55 18.70
CA LEU A 24 0.90 16.91 20.00
C LEU A 24 2.10 16.03 20.36
N ASP A 25 2.61 15.24 19.43
CA ASP A 25 3.77 14.38 19.62
C ASP A 25 5.01 15.22 20.01
N GLU A 26 5.30 16.29 19.26
CA GLU A 26 6.37 17.22 19.59
C GLU A 26 6.19 17.89 20.96
N GLN A 27 4.96 18.26 21.31
CA GLN A 27 4.65 18.81 22.64
C GLN A 27 4.93 17.77 23.74
N LYS A 28 4.48 16.53 23.55
CA LYS A 28 4.62 15.45 24.54
C LYS A 28 6.09 15.09 24.73
N GLN A 29 6.87 15.01 23.65
CA GLN A 29 8.33 14.79 23.71
C GLN A 29 9.06 15.87 24.52
N ARG A 30 8.60 17.12 24.47
CA ARG A 30 9.23 18.23 25.23
C ARG A 30 8.78 18.32 26.68
N THR A 31 7.56 17.88 26.97
CA THR A 31 6.91 18.13 28.27
C THR A 31 7.01 16.93 29.19
N LEU A 32 7.00 15.71 28.63
CA LEU A 32 7.04 14.47 29.38
C LEU A 32 8.49 13.97 29.51
N ASN A 33 8.78 13.28 30.61
CA ASN A 33 10.02 12.51 30.69
C ASN A 33 9.93 11.25 29.80
N THR A 34 11.06 10.56 29.61
CA THR A 34 11.13 9.39 28.70
C THR A 34 10.10 8.30 29.04
N GLY A 35 9.88 8.01 30.32
CA GLY A 35 8.94 6.99 30.76
C GLY A 35 7.49 7.39 30.51
N GLU A 36 7.12 8.61 30.92
CA GLU A 36 5.79 9.17 30.69
C GLU A 36 5.46 9.29 29.20
N TYR A 37 6.46 9.65 28.38
CA TYR A 37 6.30 9.71 26.94
C TYR A 37 6.05 8.31 26.35
N GLN A 38 6.78 7.29 26.79
CA GLN A 38 6.51 5.90 26.37
C GLN A 38 5.11 5.43 26.79
N GLU A 39 4.67 5.76 28.01
CA GLU A 39 3.32 5.45 28.46
C GLU A 39 2.25 6.15 27.61
N TRP A 40 2.50 7.42 27.25
CA TRP A 40 1.62 8.14 26.33
C TRP A 40 1.60 7.50 24.93
N GLN A 41 2.74 7.06 24.40
CA GLN A 41 2.81 6.41 23.08
C GLN A 41 1.95 5.13 23.01
N ILE A 42 1.87 4.36 24.09
CA ILE A 42 1.02 3.16 24.17
C ILE A 42 -0.42 3.45 24.62
N SER A 43 -0.72 4.68 25.02
CA SER A 43 -2.08 5.10 25.40
C SER A 43 -3.01 5.13 24.19
N ASN A 44 -4.32 5.15 24.45
CA ASN A 44 -5.34 5.30 23.40
C ASN A 44 -5.13 6.53 22.51
N GLU A 45 -4.61 7.63 23.07
CA GLU A 45 -4.32 8.85 22.33
C GLU A 45 -3.08 8.68 21.43
N GLY A 46 -1.99 8.18 21.99
CA GLY A 46 -0.74 7.92 21.27
C GLY A 46 -0.93 6.94 20.12
N VAL A 47 -1.58 5.79 20.38
CA VAL A 47 -1.85 4.79 19.33
C VAL A 47 -2.79 5.33 18.26
N ASN A 48 -3.81 6.11 18.63
CA ASN A 48 -4.70 6.75 17.65
C ASN A 48 -3.93 7.76 16.78
N CYS A 49 -3.02 8.53 17.37
CA CYS A 49 -2.17 9.46 16.65
C CYS A 49 -1.22 8.77 15.68
N GLN A 50 -0.53 7.73 16.15
CA GLN A 50 0.36 6.94 15.30
C GLN A 50 -0.39 6.26 14.15
N THR A 51 -1.61 5.77 14.41
CA THR A 51 -2.47 5.17 13.39
C THR A 51 -2.87 6.20 12.32
N ALA A 52 -3.32 7.38 12.73
CA ALA A 52 -3.71 8.45 11.80
C ALA A 52 -2.53 8.92 10.94
N LEU A 53 -1.34 9.08 11.54
CA LEU A 53 -0.09 9.40 10.84
C LEU A 53 0.23 8.33 9.79
N SER A 54 0.33 7.07 10.22
CA SER A 54 0.70 5.94 9.36
C SER A 54 -0.24 5.79 8.17
N VAL A 55 -1.56 5.89 8.39
CA VAL A 55 -2.55 5.78 7.32
C VAL A 55 -2.47 6.96 6.35
N SER A 56 -2.28 8.18 6.86
CA SER A 56 -2.17 9.38 6.02
C SER A 56 -0.92 9.36 5.15
N GLU A 57 0.21 8.90 5.70
CA GLU A 57 1.47 8.74 4.98
C GLU A 57 1.39 7.62 3.94
N ALA A 58 0.85 6.46 4.31
CA ALA A 58 0.63 5.36 3.38
C ALA A 58 -0.30 5.76 2.21
N ALA A 59 -1.36 6.53 2.48
CA ALA A 59 -2.24 7.05 1.45
C ALA A 59 -1.51 8.01 0.50
N SER A 60 -0.66 8.88 1.03
CA SER A 60 0.14 9.83 0.23
C SER A 60 1.16 9.12 -0.64
N LEU A 61 1.85 8.12 -0.09
CA LEU A 61 2.79 7.27 -0.84
C LEU A 61 2.08 6.48 -1.95
N ARG A 62 0.90 5.94 -1.66
CA ARG A 62 0.08 5.25 -2.67
C ARG A 62 -0.28 6.18 -3.83
N GLU A 63 -0.71 7.41 -3.54
CA GLU A 63 -1.01 8.38 -4.60
C GLU A 63 0.24 8.73 -5.42
N PHE A 64 1.37 8.94 -4.76
CA PHE A 64 2.64 9.23 -5.42
C PHE A 64 3.06 8.11 -6.39
N VAL A 65 3.01 6.86 -5.94
CA VAL A 65 3.33 5.70 -6.78
C VAL A 65 2.37 5.63 -7.96
N LEU A 66 1.06 5.78 -7.75
CA LEU A 66 0.08 5.77 -8.84
C LEU A 66 0.32 6.88 -9.88
N LYS A 67 0.78 8.07 -9.46
CA LYS A 67 1.17 9.16 -10.38
C LYS A 67 2.39 8.78 -11.22
N GLN A 68 3.42 8.21 -10.59
CA GLN A 68 4.66 7.78 -11.25
C GLN A 68 4.44 6.59 -12.19
N SER A 69 3.55 5.66 -11.82
CA SER A 69 3.28 4.45 -12.59
C SER A 69 2.40 4.69 -13.84
N LYS A 70 1.99 5.94 -14.13
CA LYS A 70 1.25 6.22 -15.36
C LYS A 70 2.18 5.94 -16.55
N PRO A 71 1.94 4.88 -17.34
CA PRO A 71 2.83 4.56 -18.45
C PRO A 71 2.82 5.75 -19.40
N GLN A 72 4.00 6.31 -19.67
CA GLN A 72 4.19 7.19 -20.80
C GLN A 72 3.66 6.43 -22.02
N ALA A 73 2.57 6.92 -22.61
CA ALA A 73 1.88 6.25 -23.70
C ALA A 73 2.92 5.80 -24.73
N PRO A 74 2.89 4.54 -25.22
CA PRO A 74 3.80 4.13 -26.28
C PRO A 74 3.64 5.13 -27.42
N ALA A 75 4.74 5.79 -27.82
CA ALA A 75 4.76 6.60 -29.02
C ALA A 75 4.19 5.73 -30.15
N ALA A 76 3.16 6.26 -30.82
CA ALA A 76 2.33 5.53 -31.78
C ALA A 76 3.18 4.64 -32.69
N ALA A 77 3.00 3.32 -32.57
CA ALA A 77 3.59 2.38 -33.51
C ALA A 77 3.00 2.68 -34.91
N PRO A 78 3.84 2.84 -35.96
CA PRO A 78 3.33 3.10 -37.30
C PRO A 78 2.46 1.93 -37.77
N LYS A 79 1.29 2.25 -38.35
CA LYS A 79 0.30 1.28 -38.87
C LYS A 79 0.97 0.26 -39.79
N ALA A 80 1.08 -0.99 -39.34
CA ALA A 80 1.33 -2.13 -40.21
C ALA A 80 -0.02 -2.81 -40.54
N ALA A 81 -0.28 -3.01 -41.83
CA ALA A 81 -1.49 -3.61 -42.37
C ALA A 81 -1.66 -5.08 -41.93
N PRO A 82 -2.90 -5.60 -41.81
CA PRO A 82 -3.12 -7.00 -41.43
C PRO A 82 -2.82 -7.94 -42.61
N PRO A 83 -2.10 -9.06 -42.42
CA PRO A 83 -2.15 -10.14 -43.39
C PRO A 83 -3.44 -10.96 -43.22
N SER A 84 -4.10 -11.20 -44.34
CA SER A 84 -5.35 -11.95 -44.46
C SER A 84 -5.14 -13.46 -44.30
N SER A 85 -6.23 -14.14 -43.93
CA SER A 85 -6.39 -15.54 -43.51
C SER A 85 -5.87 -16.63 -44.46
N SER A 86 -5.30 -17.72 -43.91
CA SER A 86 -5.36 -19.12 -44.41
C SER A 86 -4.81 -20.13 -43.36
N VAL A 87 -5.54 -21.25 -43.19
CA VAL A 87 -5.51 -22.30 -42.13
C VAL A 87 -4.42 -23.40 -42.35
N PRO A 88 -4.27 -24.55 -41.60
CA PRO A 88 -4.36 -24.94 -40.16
C PRO A 88 -3.12 -25.78 -39.63
N THR A 89 -3.17 -26.18 -38.34
CA THR A 89 -2.48 -27.30 -37.61
C THR A 89 -1.07 -27.05 -37.02
N PRO A 90 -0.82 -27.40 -35.73
CA PRO A 90 -0.27 -28.72 -35.35
C PRO A 90 -0.88 -29.30 -34.04
N GLN A 91 -1.26 -30.58 -34.00
CA GLN A 91 -0.50 -31.73 -33.49
C GLN A 91 -0.01 -31.63 -32.03
N GLU A 92 -0.80 -32.25 -31.15
CA GLU A 92 -0.44 -33.09 -29.99
C GLU A 92 0.92 -32.87 -29.30
N ARG A 93 0.87 -32.46 -28.01
CA ARG A 93 1.71 -33.04 -26.96
C ARG A 93 1.09 -32.81 -25.59
N GLU A 94 0.37 -33.81 -25.10
CA GLU A 94 0.10 -33.97 -23.67
C GLU A 94 1.43 -34.06 -22.91
N GLN A 95 1.62 -33.23 -21.89
CA GLN A 95 2.61 -33.49 -20.84
C GLN A 95 2.11 -32.93 -19.51
N LYS A 96 1.20 -33.69 -18.90
CA LYS A 96 1.08 -34.00 -17.48
C LYS A 96 1.83 -33.06 -16.52
N ILE A 97 1.12 -32.08 -15.97
CA ILE A 97 1.60 -31.28 -14.84
C ILE A 97 1.60 -32.21 -13.61
N ILE A 98 2.78 -32.72 -13.27
CA ILE A 98 2.99 -33.48 -12.04
C ILE A 98 2.95 -32.49 -10.89
N SER A 99 1.86 -32.57 -10.12
CA SER A 99 1.74 -31.98 -8.79
C SER A 99 2.76 -32.65 -7.87
N ALA A 100 3.78 -31.91 -7.44
CA ALA A 100 4.72 -32.37 -6.43
C ALA A 100 4.48 -31.56 -5.15
N GLN A 101 3.74 -32.18 -4.23
CA GLN A 101 3.64 -31.76 -2.83
C GLN A 101 5.04 -31.79 -2.20
N THR A 102 5.49 -30.64 -1.69
CA THR A 102 6.63 -30.58 -0.78
C THR A 102 6.19 -31.09 0.60
N LEU A 103 6.52 -32.34 0.91
CA LEU A 103 6.52 -32.89 2.26
C LEU A 103 7.94 -32.78 2.82
N ALA A 104 8.11 -31.98 3.88
CA ALA A 104 9.26 -32.09 4.79
C ALA A 104 9.14 -33.38 5.63
N PRO A 105 10.26 -33.92 6.14
CA PRO A 105 10.37 -33.95 7.61
C PRO A 105 11.79 -33.90 8.20
N VAL A 106 11.81 -33.38 9.44
CA VAL A 106 12.66 -33.65 10.64
C VAL A 106 14.18 -33.52 10.55
#